data_AF-A0A822WTK9-F1
#
_entry.id   AF-A0A822WTK9-F1
#
_cell.length_a   1.000
_cell.length_b   1.000
_cell.length_c   1.000
_cell.angle_alpha   90.00
_cell.angle_beta   90.00
_cell.angle_gamma   90.00
#
_symmetry.space_group_name_H-M   'P 1'
#
loop_
_entity.id
_entity.type
_entity.pdbx_description
1 polymer ?
#
loop_
_entity_poly.entity_id
_entity_poly.type
_entity_poly.pdbx_seq_one_letter_code
_entity_poly.pdbx_strand_id
1 'polypeptide(L)'
;MVWIMLATLAVVFVVGFRVLTSDSRRAIKRLSERLGITPMPIESMIDQFGKTPGNEFIRYLERPDEAHLQNAAQVLLIWQVCIVDGSEENLHTWHRMLRKARLAAPITDAQIRLALGFMREMEPDPQELNVFQLRYNQLFLPEEGVFYLH
;
A
#
# COMPACT_ATOMS: atom_id res chain seq x y z
N MET A 1 -17.03 32.98 -30.60
CA MET A 1 -15.60 32.75 -30.32
C MET A 1 -15.37 32.27 -28.88
N VAL A 2 -15.75 33.05 -27.85
CA VAL A 2 -15.54 32.69 -26.42
C VAL A 2 -16.20 31.36 -26.00
N TRP A 3 -17.44 31.10 -26.43
CA TRP A 3 -18.18 29.87 -26.07
C TRP A 3 -17.51 28.58 -26.57
N ILE A 4 -16.92 28.60 -27.76
CA ILE A 4 -16.23 27.45 -28.33
C ILE A 4 -14.91 27.21 -27.56
N MET A 5 -14.20 28.27 -27.19
CA MET A 5 -12.98 28.16 -26.39
C MET A 5 -13.26 27.57 -24.98
N LEU A 6 -14.35 28.01 -24.34
CA LEU A 6 -14.80 27.45 -23.05
C LEU A 6 -15.22 25.99 -23.16
N ALA A 7 -15.95 25.62 -24.22
CA ALA A 7 -16.37 24.24 -24.44
C ALA A 7 -15.16 23.31 -24.64
N THR A 8 -14.17 23.72 -25.43
CA THR A 8 -12.94 22.93 -25.64
C THR A 8 -12.15 22.79 -24.34
N LEU A 9 -12.03 23.85 -23.54
CA LEU A 9 -11.36 23.80 -22.23
C LEU A 9 -12.05 22.83 -21.28
N ALA A 10 -13.39 22.87 -21.21
CA ALA A 10 -14.17 21.97 -20.37
C ALA A 10 -14.00 20.50 -20.77
N VAL A 11 -14.01 20.21 -22.08
CA VAL A 11 -13.80 18.83 -22.58
C VAL A 11 -12.40 18.32 -22.22
N VAL A 12 -11.35 19.12 -22.45
CA VAL A 12 -9.98 18.73 -22.09
C VAL A 12 -9.85 18.51 -20.59
N PHE A 13 -10.47 19.37 -19.77
CA PHE A 13 -10.46 19.23 -18.32
C PHE A 13 -11.16 17.94 -17.86
N VAL A 14 -12.35 17.65 -18.39
CA VAL A 14 -13.10 16.42 -18.06
C VAL A 14 -12.35 15.17 -18.50
N VAL A 15 -11.78 15.16 -19.70
CA VAL A 15 -11.01 14.01 -20.22
C VAL A 15 -9.73 13.82 -19.41
N GLY A 16 -8.96 14.89 -19.16
CA GLY A 16 -7.74 14.84 -18.36
C GLY A 16 -8.01 14.37 -16.93
N PHE A 17 -9.05 14.92 -16.28
CA PHE A 17 -9.46 14.52 -14.94
C PHE A 17 -9.91 13.06 -14.90
N ARG A 18 -10.65 12.60 -15.92
CA ARG A 18 -11.11 11.21 -16.02
C ARG A 18 -9.96 10.22 -16.17
N VAL A 19 -8.97 10.53 -17.02
CA VAL A 19 -7.80 9.67 -17.24
C VAL A 19 -6.98 9.54 -15.96
N LEU A 20 -6.66 10.66 -15.31
CA LEU A 20 -5.90 10.66 -14.05
C LEU A 20 -6.62 9.88 -12.95
N THR A 21 -7.94 10.06 -12.82
CA THR A 21 -8.73 9.37 -11.79
C THR A 21 -9.03 7.90 -12.13
N SER A 22 -9.05 7.50 -13.40
CA SER A 22 -9.31 6.11 -13.79
C SER A 22 -8.12 5.19 -13.51
N ASP A 23 -6.91 5.65 -13.76
CA ASP A 23 -5.70 4.84 -13.55
C ASP A 23 -5.43 4.67 -12.06
N SER A 24 -5.57 5.76 -11.29
CA SER A 24 -5.53 5.74 -9.82
C SER A 24 -6.52 4.75 -9.21
N ARG A 25 -7.80 4.81 -9.63
CA ARG A 25 -8.82 3.87 -9.14
C ARG A 25 -8.53 2.43 -9.55
N ARG A 26 -8.00 2.20 -10.75
CA ARG A 26 -7.62 0.86 -11.22
C ARG A 26 -6.46 0.29 -10.40
N ALA A 27 -5.46 1.11 -10.10
CA ALA A 27 -4.32 0.76 -9.25
C ALA A 27 -4.76 0.33 -7.84
N ILE A 28 -5.59 1.15 -7.18
CA ILE A 28 -6.17 0.85 -5.86
C ILE A 28 -7.01 -0.44 -5.93
N LYS A 29 -7.89 -0.53 -6.92
CA LYS A 29 -8.76 -1.70 -7.13
C LYS A 29 -7.96 -2.98 -7.31
N ARG A 30 -6.86 -2.94 -8.06
CA ARG A 30 -5.98 -4.10 -8.27
C ARG A 30 -5.40 -4.63 -6.96
N LEU A 31 -4.89 -3.75 -6.10
CA LEU A 31 -4.35 -4.15 -4.80
C LEU A 31 -5.47 -4.65 -3.86
N SER A 32 -6.61 -3.97 -3.81
CA SER A 32 -7.74 -4.40 -2.96
C SER A 32 -8.30 -5.76 -3.39
N GLU A 33 -8.46 -5.98 -4.70
CA GLU A 33 -8.92 -7.26 -5.25
C GLU A 33 -7.92 -8.38 -4.99
N ARG A 34 -6.62 -8.10 -5.13
CA ARG A 34 -5.55 -9.08 -4.83
C ARG A 34 -5.58 -9.51 -3.37
N LEU A 35 -5.82 -8.58 -2.45
CA LEU A 35 -5.90 -8.84 -1.00
C LEU A 35 -7.27 -9.36 -0.56
N GLY A 36 -8.30 -9.26 -1.40
CA GLY A 36 -9.68 -9.63 -1.04
C GLY A 36 -10.32 -8.69 -0.01
N ILE A 37 -9.95 -7.40 -0.02
CA ILE A 37 -10.48 -6.36 0.88
C ILE A 37 -11.23 -5.28 0.09
N THR A 38 -11.96 -4.42 0.79
CA THR A 38 -12.51 -3.20 0.19
C THR A 38 -11.36 -2.21 -0.11
N PRO A 39 -11.57 -1.24 -1.02
CA PRO A 39 -10.57 -0.19 -1.29
C PRO A 39 -10.26 0.71 -0.08
N MET A 40 -11.18 0.76 0.90
CA MET A 40 -11.16 1.72 2.01
C MET A 40 -9.81 1.78 2.76
N PRO A 41 -9.17 0.67 3.20
CA PRO A 41 -7.90 0.77 3.91
C PRO A 41 -6.77 1.38 3.07
N ILE A 42 -6.78 1.12 1.75
CA ILE A 42 -5.78 1.68 0.83
C ILE A 42 -6.04 3.17 0.63
N GLU A 43 -7.31 3.57 0.46
CA GLU A 43 -7.71 4.96 0.33
C GLU A 43 -7.38 5.76 1.59
N SER A 44 -7.67 5.21 2.78
CA SER A 44 -7.31 5.82 4.07
C SER A 44 -5.81 5.96 4.26
N MET A 45 -5.02 4.95 3.88
CA MET A 45 -3.56 5.02 3.93
C MET A 45 -3.03 6.15 3.02
N ILE A 46 -3.52 6.22 1.78
CA ILE A 46 -3.13 7.26 0.82
C ILE A 46 -3.49 8.66 1.33
N ASP A 47 -4.66 8.81 1.94
CA ASP A 47 -5.10 10.09 2.52
C ASP A 47 -4.18 10.52 3.68
N GLN A 48 -3.80 9.59 4.56
CA GLN A 48 -2.88 9.86 5.67
C GLN A 48 -1.45 10.17 5.22
N PHE A 49 -0.99 9.61 4.10
CA PHE A 49 0.33 9.94 3.53
C PHE A 49 0.45 11.40 3.10
N GLY A 50 -0.67 12.10 2.94
CA GLY A 50 -0.70 13.45 2.41
C GLY A 50 -0.62 13.51 0.89
N LYS A 51 -0.74 14.72 0.35
CA LYS A 51 -1.01 14.93 -1.08
C LYS A 51 0.12 14.48 -1.99
N THR A 52 1.37 14.80 -1.64
CA THR A 52 2.52 14.49 -2.50
C THR A 52 2.90 13.01 -2.38
N PRO A 53 3.13 12.46 -1.19
CA PRO A 53 3.53 11.06 -1.04
C PRO A 53 2.40 10.09 -1.41
N GLY A 54 1.14 10.45 -1.15
CA GLY A 54 -0.03 9.68 -1.59
C GLY A 54 -0.10 9.55 -3.12
N ASN A 55 0.15 10.65 -3.86
CA ASN A 55 0.22 10.59 -5.33
C ASN A 55 1.41 9.77 -5.84
N GLU A 56 2.56 9.81 -5.15
CA GLU A 56 3.70 8.95 -5.47
C GLU A 56 3.37 7.48 -5.26
N PHE A 57 2.66 7.13 -4.18
CA PHE A 57 2.19 5.77 -3.91
C PHE A 57 1.23 5.27 -5.00
N ILE A 58 0.29 6.12 -5.46
CA ILE A 58 -0.60 5.77 -6.57
C ILE A 58 0.21 5.48 -7.83
N ARG A 59 1.15 6.36 -8.21
CA ARG A 59 2.02 6.14 -9.38
C ARG A 59 2.89 4.88 -9.23
N TYR A 60 3.30 4.56 -8.01
CA TYR A 60 4.02 3.32 -7.71
C TYR A 60 3.13 2.10 -7.97
N LEU A 61 1.86 2.16 -7.54
CA LEU A 61 0.84 1.12 -7.79
C LEU A 61 0.36 1.04 -9.25
N GLU A 62 0.52 2.07 -10.08
CA GLU A 62 0.18 1.99 -11.50
C GLU A 62 1.15 1.10 -12.28
N ARG A 63 2.34 0.83 -11.75
CA ARG A 63 3.31 -0.06 -12.37
C ARG A 63 2.79 -1.50 -12.39
N PRO A 64 2.75 -2.17 -13.56
CA PRO A 64 2.07 -3.46 -13.70
C PRO A 64 2.84 -4.64 -13.09
N ASP A 65 4.01 -4.41 -12.52
CA ASP A 65 4.91 -5.43 -12.00
C ASP A 65 4.44 -6.02 -10.64
N GLU A 66 4.64 -7.33 -10.46
CA GLU A 66 4.23 -8.07 -9.25
C GLU A 66 5.07 -7.64 -8.04
N ALA A 67 6.35 -7.31 -8.22
CA ALA A 67 7.19 -6.86 -7.11
C ALA A 67 6.69 -5.52 -6.54
N HIS A 68 6.20 -4.62 -7.39
CA HIS A 68 5.57 -3.36 -6.94
C HIS A 68 4.27 -3.62 -6.19
N LEU A 69 3.46 -4.57 -6.64
CA LEU A 69 2.23 -4.95 -5.95
C LEU A 69 2.52 -5.56 -4.58
N GLN A 70 3.52 -6.43 -4.48
CA GLN A 70 3.98 -7.00 -3.22
C GLN A 70 4.53 -5.93 -2.28
N ASN A 71 5.39 -5.03 -2.76
CA ASN A 71 5.92 -3.94 -1.95
C ASN A 71 4.81 -3.02 -1.44
N ALA A 72 3.83 -2.69 -2.27
CA ALA A 72 2.68 -1.89 -1.84
C ALA A 72 1.84 -2.60 -0.78
N ALA A 73 1.68 -3.93 -0.87
CA ALA A 73 1.02 -4.72 0.16
C ALA A 73 1.81 -4.74 1.48
N GLN A 74 3.15 -4.76 1.44
CA GLN A 74 3.98 -4.65 2.64
C GLN A 74 3.91 -3.25 3.26
N VAL A 75 3.89 -2.19 2.44
CA VAL A 75 3.67 -0.81 2.93
C VAL A 75 2.30 -0.70 3.61
N LEU A 76 1.25 -1.30 3.04
CA LEU A 76 -0.08 -1.34 3.64
C LEU A 76 -0.10 -2.09 4.98
N LEU A 77 0.60 -3.22 5.08
CA LEU A 77 0.75 -3.96 6.32
C LEU A 77 1.47 -3.11 7.39
N ILE A 78 2.60 -2.49 7.03
CA ILE A 78 3.38 -1.64 7.94
C ILE A 78 2.50 -0.49 8.43
N TRP A 79 1.82 0.22 7.53
CA TRP A 79 0.90 1.29 7.90
C TRP A 79 -0.18 0.81 8.86
N GLN A 80 -0.84 -0.29 8.53
CA GLN A 80 -1.95 -0.77 9.32
C GLN A 80 -1.52 -1.15 10.75
N VAL A 81 -0.38 -1.81 10.90
CA VAL A 81 0.04 -2.32 12.21
C VAL A 81 0.78 -1.26 13.01
N CYS A 82 1.65 -0.47 12.38
CA CYS A 82 2.43 0.54 13.10
C CYS A 82 1.63 1.82 13.37
N ILE A 83 0.66 2.17 12.52
CA ILE A 83 -0.05 3.45 12.62
C ILE A 83 -1.50 3.29 13.06
N VAL A 84 -2.23 2.31 12.52
CA VAL A 84 -3.68 2.21 12.75
C VAL A 84 -4.01 1.38 14.01
N ASP A 85 -3.48 0.16 14.09
CA ASP A 85 -3.75 -0.77 15.18
C ASP A 85 -2.59 -1.74 15.38
N GLY A 86 -1.82 -1.52 16.45
CA GLY A 86 -0.66 -2.34 16.84
C GLY A 86 -0.99 -3.65 17.53
N SER A 87 -2.27 -4.04 17.64
CA SER A 87 -2.68 -5.28 18.28
C SER A 87 -2.17 -6.53 17.54
N GLU A 88 -1.86 -7.58 18.29
CA GLU A 88 -1.45 -8.87 17.75
C GLU A 88 -2.56 -9.51 16.90
N GLU A 89 -3.83 -9.31 17.28
CA GLU A 89 -4.97 -9.80 16.50
C GLU A 89 -5.04 -9.17 15.11
N ASN A 90 -4.82 -7.85 15.01
CA ASN A 90 -4.77 -7.14 13.74
C ASN A 90 -3.58 -7.64 12.89
N LEU A 91 -2.39 -7.77 13.50
CA LEU A 91 -1.20 -8.32 12.84
C LEU A 91 -1.45 -9.71 12.23
N HIS A 92 -1.99 -10.65 13.02
CA HIS A 92 -2.33 -11.99 12.55
C HIS A 92 -3.39 -11.97 11.45
N THR A 93 -4.37 -11.08 11.53
CA THR A 93 -5.43 -10.93 10.52
C THR A 93 -4.87 -10.46 9.19
N TRP A 94 -4.03 -9.42 9.19
CA TRP A 94 -3.39 -8.92 7.97
C TRP A 94 -2.38 -9.90 7.39
N HIS A 95 -1.61 -10.59 8.22
CA HIS A 95 -0.73 -11.67 7.74
C HIS A 95 -1.53 -12.78 7.06
N ARG A 96 -2.68 -13.20 7.62
CA ARG A 96 -3.56 -14.19 6.97
C ARG A 96 -4.07 -13.71 5.62
N MET A 97 -4.42 -12.43 5.48
CA MET A 97 -4.85 -11.84 4.19
C MET A 97 -3.72 -11.88 3.17
N LEU A 98 -2.52 -11.44 3.54
CA LEU A 98 -1.32 -11.50 2.69
C LEU A 98 -0.99 -12.93 2.25
N ARG A 99 -1.08 -13.89 3.17
CA ARG A 99 -0.80 -15.30 2.87
C ARG A 99 -1.80 -15.87 1.86
N LYS A 100 -3.09 -15.57 2.02
CA LYS A 100 -4.13 -15.97 1.05
C LYS A 100 -3.89 -15.34 -0.34
N ALA A 101 -3.44 -14.09 -0.37
CA ALA A 101 -3.13 -13.36 -1.60
C ALA A 101 -1.80 -13.78 -2.25
N ARG A 102 -1.01 -14.67 -1.61
CA ARG A 102 0.38 -15.02 -1.99
C ARG A 102 1.32 -13.81 -2.02
N LEU A 103 1.05 -12.83 -1.14
CA LEU A 103 1.86 -11.63 -0.95
C LEU A 103 2.61 -11.63 0.39
N ALA A 104 2.40 -12.64 1.24
CA ALA A 104 3.16 -12.82 2.47
C ALA A 104 4.62 -13.14 2.12
N ALA A 105 5.53 -12.27 2.57
CA ALA A 105 6.96 -12.37 2.38
C ALA A 105 7.68 -11.73 3.58
N PRO A 106 8.98 -12.00 3.78
CA PRO A 106 9.76 -11.27 4.76
C PRO A 106 9.73 -9.78 4.46
N ILE A 107 9.58 -8.97 5.52
CA ILE A 107 9.72 -7.52 5.40
C ILE A 107 11.22 -7.22 5.35
N THR A 108 11.63 -6.57 4.26
CA THR A 108 13.04 -6.21 4.00
C THR A 108 13.32 -4.77 4.41
N ASP A 109 14.59 -4.43 4.63
CA ASP A 109 14.98 -3.04 4.94
C ASP A 109 14.61 -2.08 3.79
N ALA A 110 14.60 -2.58 2.56
CA ALA A 110 14.15 -1.82 1.40
C ALA A 110 12.67 -1.45 1.50
N GLN A 111 11.82 -2.34 2.00
CA GLN A 111 10.40 -2.08 2.23
C GLN A 111 10.18 -1.14 3.42
N ILE A 112 11.00 -1.22 4.47
CA ILE A 112 10.98 -0.24 5.56
C ILE A 112 11.33 1.16 5.04
N ARG A 113 12.41 1.28 4.26
CA ARG A 113 12.76 2.57 3.63
C ARG A 113 11.68 3.08 2.67
N LEU A 114 11.04 2.18 1.93
CA LEU A 114 9.93 2.53 1.04
C LEU A 114 8.72 3.06 1.83
N ALA A 115 8.34 2.38 2.92
CA ALA A 115 7.27 2.81 3.81
C ALA A 115 7.58 4.17 4.43
N LEU A 116 8.79 4.36 4.97
CA LEU A 116 9.26 5.67 5.49
C LEU A 116 9.19 6.77 4.42
N GLY A 117 9.55 6.46 3.17
CA GLY A 117 9.47 7.41 2.06
C GLY A 117 8.05 7.88 1.77
N PHE A 118 7.07 6.98 1.83
CA PHE A 118 5.65 7.33 1.66
C PHE A 118 5.04 8.00 2.89
N MET A 119 5.47 7.61 4.08
CA MET A 119 4.98 8.14 5.36
C MET A 119 5.70 9.41 5.82
N ARG A 120 6.59 9.99 5.01
CA ARG A 120 7.46 11.11 5.43
C ARG A 120 6.74 12.33 6.01
N GLU A 121 5.51 12.61 5.58
CA GLU A 121 4.71 13.72 6.13
C GLU A 121 4.04 13.37 7.47
N MET A 122 3.99 12.09 7.83
CA MET A 122 3.47 11.60 9.11
C MET A 122 4.55 11.51 10.20
N GLU A 123 5.83 11.71 9.83
CA GLU A 123 6.99 11.63 10.72
C GLU A 123 7.03 10.35 11.59
N PRO A 124 6.85 9.14 11.02
CA PRO A 124 6.89 7.90 11.82
C PRO A 124 8.29 7.67 12.40
N ASP A 125 8.37 7.06 13.58
CA ASP A 125 9.65 6.69 14.18
C ASP A 125 10.31 5.54 13.38
N PRO A 126 11.47 5.76 12.74
CA PRO A 126 12.17 4.70 12.01
C PRO A 126 12.54 3.52 12.91
N GLN A 127 12.80 3.73 14.20
CA GLN A 127 13.15 2.65 15.12
C GLN A 127 11.97 1.71 15.35
N GLU A 128 10.76 2.24 15.51
CA GLU A 128 9.54 1.44 15.66
C GLU A 128 9.27 0.55 14.45
N LEU A 129 9.47 1.09 13.23
CA LEU A 129 9.29 0.33 12.00
C LEU A 129 10.34 -0.80 11.86
N ASN A 130 11.59 -0.56 12.26
CA ASN A 130 12.63 -1.58 12.28
C ASN A 130 12.33 -2.67 13.34
N VAL A 131 11.83 -2.29 14.52
CA VAL A 131 11.40 -3.25 15.55
C VAL A 131 10.23 -4.09 15.02
N PHE A 132 9.27 -3.47 14.35
CA PHE A 132 8.16 -4.17 13.71
C PHE A 132 8.64 -5.17 12.66
N GLN A 133 9.60 -4.80 11.82
CA GLN A 133 10.20 -5.71 10.82
C GLN A 133 10.75 -6.98 11.48
N LEU A 134 11.58 -6.82 12.52
CA LEU A 134 12.16 -7.94 13.24
C LEU A 134 11.08 -8.82 13.87
N ARG A 135 10.10 -8.21 14.56
CA ARG A 135 8.97 -8.91 15.18
C ARG A 135 8.17 -9.71 14.14
N TYR A 136 7.79 -9.08 13.04
CA TYR A 136 6.99 -9.71 11.98
C TYR A 136 7.73 -10.90 11.36
N ASN A 137 9.01 -10.72 11.02
CA ASN A 137 9.81 -11.77 10.40
C ASN A 137 10.00 -12.95 11.36
N GLN A 138 10.30 -12.69 12.64
CA GLN A 138 10.42 -13.74 13.65
C GLN A 138 9.11 -14.53 13.84
N LEU A 139 7.97 -13.85 13.84
CA LEU A 139 6.67 -14.46 14.12
C LEU A 139 6.16 -15.33 12.97
N PHE A 140 6.37 -14.91 11.72
CA PHE A 140 5.74 -15.55 10.56
C PHE A 140 6.70 -16.27 9.62
N LEU A 141 7.99 -15.99 9.74
CA LEU A 141 9.03 -16.49 8.83
C LEU A 141 10.31 -16.84 9.63
N PRO A 142 10.21 -17.71 10.66
CA PRO A 142 11.40 -18.15 11.37
C PRO A 142 12.38 -18.80 10.39
N GLU A 143 13.67 -18.44 10.51
CA GLU A 143 14.74 -19.02 9.70
C GLU A 143 14.77 -20.55 9.90
N GLU A 144 14.32 -21.27 8.88
CA GLU A 144 14.38 -22.73 8.69
C GLU A 144 13.82 -23.64 9.80
N GLY A 145 12.80 -24.46 9.48
CA GLY A 145 12.65 -25.76 10.14
C GLY A 145 11.26 -26.41 10.16
N VAL A 146 11.05 -27.34 9.24
CA VAL A 146 10.19 -28.54 9.37
C VAL A 146 8.69 -28.30 9.59
N PHE A 147 7.93 -28.37 8.49
CA PHE A 147 6.54 -28.83 8.57
C PHE A 147 6.53 -30.27 9.11
N TYR A 148 6.29 -30.46 10.40
CA TYR A 148 5.77 -31.74 10.88
C TYR A 148 4.32 -31.82 10.42
N LEU A 149 4.07 -32.67 9.43
CA LEU A 149 2.74 -33.18 9.15
C LEU A 149 2.31 -34.01 10.36
N HIS A 150 1.34 -33.51 11.13
CA HIS A 150 0.50 -34.32 12.02
C HIS A 150 -0.92 -34.32 11.49
#